data_AF-A0A6M0EZ47-F1
#
_entry.id   AF-A0A6M0EZ47-F1
#
_cell.length_a   1.000
_cell.length_b   1.000
_cell.length_c   1.000
_cell.angle_alpha   90.00
_cell.angle_beta   90.00
_cell.angle_gamma   90.00
#
_symmetry.space_group_name_H-M   'P 1'
#
loop_
_entity.id
_entity.type
_entity.pdbx_description
1 polymer ?
#
loop_
_entity_poly.entity_id
_entity_poly.type
_entity_poly.pdbx_seq_one_letter_code
_entity_poly.pdbx_strand_id
1 'polypeptide(L)'
;DQPLALKRNTSALFRVLSGKFWLWLNFTSSWDSEEVRWICKRAGIRRSHLFNYFSILRLIRPTYLAKYAKDKYDKLTSEEQEQAQRIFVQLVYPDQGNKHTRRRANRAELGEDNWHLVTCNEGLADSRLVVTSVDDVKQETVEIVHEALIQNWDDLQKWIENDRKFRTWQEGLRFAIRQWQQSGKDQGALLRGRQLFEAEDWLQRRRTDLEAEREYIEVSVEERNVQIQRELKWTELELKLELDQVKRDLARRTMFGALGVLIGLVGVFYYFQAEEIRFQSQLTQIIIEGGESLDSLKFLPKVLRRANRTASQQNIDEAIGLYQKTITAAQNLKKAIIDRPQEFHPQVKNKQEVQQIWDKAESSLVEIVLKHRFPQLEEELKNGRFGRYKTYKKEPDDEEKATLFKDECDKFHSETEKTISTALEERCQLIEPTDFKEKHTDGALKTTYKILITSYGIGADLDKNGQINNPYESERMPCEILKKIEELWRKYTDNRCGWLSSLKSERDRYIELDCQVLNQETLISSTISRPYWYTFKRVTECQKKD
;
A
#
# COMPACT_ATOMS: atom_id res chain seq x y z
N ASP A 1 -46.14 -5.70 -97.72
CA ASP A 1 -46.55 -4.95 -98.93
C ASP A 1 -47.61 -3.88 -98.65
N GLN A 2 -47.19 -2.61 -98.59
CA GLN A 2 -47.99 -1.42 -98.99
C GLN A 2 -47.17 -0.09 -98.99
N PRO A 3 -45.90 0.02 -99.46
CA PRO A 3 -45.12 1.24 -99.25
C PRO A 3 -45.29 2.32 -100.35
N LEU A 4 -45.97 2.04 -101.45
CA LEU A 4 -46.02 2.94 -102.63
C LEU A 4 -47.17 3.96 -102.61
N ALA A 5 -48.18 3.79 -101.76
CA ALA A 5 -49.32 4.72 -101.68
C ALA A 5 -49.07 5.94 -100.75
N LEU A 6 -48.13 5.86 -99.80
CA LEU A 6 -47.85 6.97 -98.87
C LEU A 6 -46.99 8.09 -99.48
N LYS A 7 -46.09 7.78 -100.43
CA LYS A 7 -45.17 8.78 -101.01
C LYS A 7 -45.85 9.86 -101.85
N ARG A 8 -47.04 9.59 -102.43
CA ARG A 8 -47.81 10.59 -103.20
C ARG A 8 -48.60 11.57 -102.31
N ASN A 9 -48.96 11.17 -101.09
CA ASN A 9 -49.76 12.00 -100.18
C ASN A 9 -48.91 12.88 -99.25
N THR A 10 -47.67 12.51 -98.98
CA THR A 10 -46.76 13.33 -98.15
C THR A 10 -46.32 14.63 -98.83
N SER A 11 -46.16 14.64 -100.16
CA SER A 11 -45.80 15.86 -100.89
C SER A 11 -46.96 16.86 -101.05
N ALA A 12 -48.21 16.38 -100.97
CA ALA A 12 -49.40 17.24 -101.05
C ALA A 12 -49.68 17.94 -99.71
N LEU A 13 -49.46 17.26 -98.58
CA LEU A 13 -49.58 17.83 -97.23
C LEU A 13 -48.55 18.94 -96.96
N PHE A 14 -47.32 18.81 -97.47
CA PHE A 14 -46.27 19.81 -97.29
C PHE A 14 -46.47 21.10 -98.11
N ARG A 15 -47.22 21.07 -99.23
CA ARG A 15 -47.47 22.27 -100.07
C ARG A 15 -48.57 23.20 -99.55
N VAL A 16 -49.41 22.76 -98.62
CA VAL A 16 -50.60 23.51 -98.16
C VAL A 16 -50.42 24.12 -96.76
N LEU A 17 -49.43 23.65 -95.98
CA LEU A 17 -49.31 24.00 -94.57
C LEU A 17 -48.13 24.95 -94.32
N SER A 18 -48.41 26.25 -94.29
CA SER A 18 -47.46 27.26 -93.81
C SER A 18 -47.26 27.16 -92.30
N GLY A 19 -46.11 27.63 -91.79
CA GLY A 19 -45.60 27.43 -90.43
C GLY A 19 -46.50 27.84 -89.25
N LYS A 20 -47.65 28.49 -89.49
CA LYS A 20 -48.64 28.81 -88.45
C LYS A 20 -49.52 27.61 -88.06
N PHE A 21 -49.62 26.57 -88.90
CA PHE A 21 -50.45 25.39 -88.62
C PHE A 21 -49.86 24.44 -87.56
N TRP A 22 -48.53 24.35 -87.48
CA TRP A 22 -47.83 23.55 -86.46
C TRP A 22 -47.97 24.13 -85.05
N LEU A 23 -48.07 25.46 -84.93
CA LEU A 23 -48.36 26.13 -83.66
C LEU A 23 -49.82 25.92 -83.20
N TRP A 24 -50.78 25.86 -84.12
CA TRP A 24 -52.20 25.66 -83.81
C TRP A 24 -52.52 24.23 -83.37
N LEU A 25 -51.85 23.22 -83.94
CA LEU A 25 -52.03 21.80 -83.60
C LEU A 25 -51.55 21.41 -82.18
N ASN A 26 -50.85 22.30 -81.50
CA ASN A 26 -50.49 22.09 -80.09
C ASN A 26 -51.62 22.46 -79.11
N PHE A 27 -52.76 23.02 -79.56
CA PHE A 27 -53.72 23.67 -78.65
C PHE A 27 -55.20 23.25 -78.73
N THR A 28 -55.60 22.27 -79.56
CA THR A 28 -57.03 21.88 -79.65
C THR A 28 -57.26 20.38 -79.43
N SER A 29 -58.00 20.07 -78.38
CA SER A 29 -58.45 18.71 -78.01
C SER A 29 -59.77 18.29 -78.67
N SER A 30 -60.37 19.15 -79.50
CA SER A 30 -61.67 18.92 -80.12
C SER A 30 -61.53 18.58 -81.61
N TRP A 31 -61.82 17.32 -81.95
CA TRP A 31 -61.72 16.75 -83.31
C TRP A 31 -62.92 17.04 -84.22
N ASP A 32 -63.85 17.88 -83.77
CA ASP A 32 -65.10 18.18 -84.49
C ASP A 32 -65.28 19.65 -84.91
N SER A 33 -64.20 20.42 -84.97
CA SER A 33 -64.27 21.79 -85.50
C SER A 33 -64.52 21.79 -87.03
N GLU A 34 -65.28 22.78 -87.50
CA GLU A 34 -65.55 22.97 -88.94
C GLU A 34 -64.26 23.17 -89.77
N GLU A 35 -63.18 23.62 -89.14
CA GLU A 35 -61.90 23.88 -89.79
C GLU A 35 -61.17 22.58 -90.18
N VAL A 36 -61.22 21.55 -89.35
CA VAL A 36 -60.69 20.21 -89.70
C VAL A 36 -61.46 19.63 -90.90
N ARG A 37 -62.77 19.90 -90.95
CA ARG A 37 -63.66 19.51 -92.06
C ARG A 37 -63.28 20.24 -93.36
N TRP A 38 -62.93 21.52 -93.27
CA TRP A 38 -62.48 22.34 -94.40
C TRP A 38 -61.14 21.85 -94.98
N ILE A 39 -60.16 21.54 -94.11
CA ILE A 39 -58.83 21.07 -94.53
C ILE A 39 -58.89 19.71 -95.21
N CYS A 40 -59.67 18.76 -94.67
CA CYS A 40 -59.84 17.43 -95.28
C CYS A 40 -60.44 17.53 -96.69
N LYS A 41 -61.42 18.43 -96.86
CA LYS A 41 -62.11 18.65 -98.15
C LYS A 41 -61.19 19.30 -99.19
N ARG A 42 -60.27 20.19 -98.76
CA ARG A 42 -59.34 20.90 -99.67
C ARG A 42 -58.09 20.10 -100.03
N ALA A 43 -57.63 19.21 -99.14
CA ALA A 43 -56.46 18.36 -99.39
C ALA A 43 -56.81 17.01 -100.06
N GLY A 44 -58.10 16.66 -100.20
CA GLY A 44 -58.54 15.41 -100.83
C GLY A 44 -58.25 14.15 -100.00
N ILE A 45 -58.10 14.30 -98.67
CA ILE A 45 -57.73 13.20 -97.76
C ILE A 45 -58.97 12.75 -96.97
N ARG A 46 -59.21 11.44 -96.89
CA ARG A 46 -60.28 10.88 -96.04
C ARG A 46 -59.97 11.14 -94.56
N ARG A 47 -60.98 11.57 -93.79
CA ARG A 47 -60.89 11.87 -92.33
C ARG A 47 -60.21 10.74 -91.53
N SER A 48 -60.44 9.48 -91.92
CA SER A 48 -59.83 8.28 -91.31
C SER A 48 -58.31 8.17 -91.50
N HIS A 49 -57.73 8.72 -92.56
CA HIS A 49 -56.28 8.71 -92.79
C HIS A 49 -55.54 9.74 -91.94
N LEU A 50 -56.15 10.91 -91.68
CA LEU A 50 -55.61 11.90 -90.74
C LEU A 50 -55.70 11.41 -89.29
N PHE A 51 -56.78 10.72 -88.94
CA PHE A 51 -56.90 10.05 -87.64
C PHE A 51 -55.84 8.96 -87.47
N ASN A 52 -55.60 8.11 -88.48
CA ASN A 52 -54.51 7.13 -88.43
C ASN A 52 -53.14 7.79 -88.35
N TYR A 53 -52.87 8.85 -89.12
CA TYR A 53 -51.59 9.57 -89.09
C TYR A 53 -51.31 10.25 -87.74
N PHE A 54 -52.32 10.87 -87.12
CA PHE A 54 -52.20 11.47 -85.80
C PHE A 54 -52.19 10.46 -84.65
N SER A 55 -52.93 9.35 -84.76
CA SER A 55 -52.84 8.24 -83.79
C SER A 55 -51.46 7.58 -83.85
N ILE A 56 -50.89 7.40 -85.05
CA ILE A 56 -49.51 6.92 -85.25
C ILE A 56 -48.50 7.94 -84.69
N LEU A 57 -48.67 9.25 -84.94
CA LEU A 57 -47.80 10.28 -84.35
C LEU A 57 -47.93 10.36 -82.82
N ARG A 58 -49.13 10.14 -82.25
CA ARG A 58 -49.36 10.11 -80.80
C ARG A 58 -48.75 8.86 -80.15
N LEU A 59 -48.65 7.75 -80.88
CA LEU A 59 -47.97 6.52 -80.47
C LEU A 59 -46.43 6.58 -80.63
N ILE A 60 -45.92 7.29 -81.66
CA ILE A 60 -44.47 7.37 -81.94
C ILE A 60 -43.78 8.52 -81.18
N ARG A 61 -44.48 9.62 -80.88
CA ARG A 61 -43.90 10.82 -80.21
C ARG A 61 -43.17 10.51 -78.88
N PRO A 62 -43.68 9.65 -77.98
CA PRO A 62 -42.97 9.30 -76.74
C PRO A 62 -41.67 8.53 -77.02
N THR A 63 -41.70 7.59 -77.96
CA THR A 63 -40.51 6.80 -78.35
C THR A 63 -39.45 7.65 -79.07
N TYR A 64 -39.86 8.67 -79.83
CA TYR A 64 -38.93 9.60 -80.49
C TYR A 64 -38.19 10.48 -79.48
N LEU A 65 -38.88 10.99 -78.46
CA LEU A 65 -38.27 11.77 -77.39
C LEU A 65 -37.25 10.95 -76.59
N ALA A 66 -37.59 9.69 -76.26
CA ALA A 66 -36.66 8.78 -75.60
C ALA A 66 -35.42 8.47 -76.46
N LYS A 67 -35.61 8.23 -77.77
CA LYS A 67 -34.50 8.01 -78.70
C LYS A 67 -33.60 9.24 -78.84
N TYR A 68 -34.18 10.44 -78.86
CA TYR A 68 -33.44 11.70 -78.88
C TYR A 68 -32.65 11.92 -77.59
N ALA A 69 -33.26 11.66 -76.43
CA ALA A 69 -32.57 11.73 -75.14
C ALA A 69 -31.39 10.76 -75.07
N LYS A 70 -31.57 9.53 -75.56
CA LYS A 70 -30.50 8.54 -75.65
C LYS A 70 -29.35 8.99 -76.57
N ASP A 71 -29.64 9.48 -77.79
CA ASP A 71 -28.61 9.98 -78.72
C ASP A 71 -27.80 11.15 -78.13
N LYS A 72 -28.45 12.03 -77.35
CA LYS A 72 -27.76 13.13 -76.66
C LYS A 72 -26.94 12.66 -75.48
N TYR A 73 -27.46 11.72 -74.69
CA TYR A 73 -26.76 11.10 -73.58
C TYR A 73 -25.51 10.33 -74.04
N ASP A 74 -25.61 9.57 -75.13
CA ASP A 74 -24.52 8.76 -75.67
C ASP A 74 -23.34 9.62 -76.21
N LYS A 75 -23.55 10.92 -76.41
CA LYS A 75 -22.52 11.89 -76.84
C LYS A 75 -21.76 12.54 -75.69
N LEU A 76 -22.25 12.41 -74.46
CA LEU A 76 -21.58 12.89 -73.26
C LEU A 76 -20.35 12.03 -72.96
N THR A 77 -19.34 12.63 -72.33
CA THR A 77 -18.19 11.87 -71.78
C THR A 77 -18.65 10.93 -70.68
N SER A 78 -17.85 9.93 -70.32
CA SER A 78 -18.22 8.98 -69.25
C SER A 78 -18.49 9.66 -67.91
N GLU A 79 -17.77 10.74 -67.59
CA GLU A 79 -17.98 11.53 -66.37
C GLU A 79 -19.30 12.32 -66.43
N GLU A 80 -19.56 13.01 -67.54
CA GLU A 80 -20.82 13.73 -67.77
C GLU A 80 -22.03 12.78 -67.85
N GLN A 81 -21.83 11.55 -68.33
CA GLN A 81 -22.85 10.51 -68.34
C GLN A 81 -23.25 10.10 -66.93
N GLU A 82 -22.30 9.94 -66.01
CA GLU A 82 -22.60 9.66 -64.61
C GLU A 82 -23.25 10.85 -63.91
N GLN A 83 -22.81 12.08 -64.19
CA GLN A 83 -23.45 13.31 -63.69
C GLN A 83 -24.88 13.44 -64.20
N ALA A 84 -25.11 13.23 -65.50
CA ALA A 84 -26.42 13.26 -66.11
C ALA A 84 -27.35 12.19 -65.50
N GLN A 85 -26.86 10.97 -65.23
CA GLN A 85 -27.64 9.95 -64.52
C GLN A 85 -28.13 10.45 -63.16
N ARG A 86 -27.21 11.01 -62.35
CA ARG A 86 -27.55 11.55 -61.02
C ARG A 86 -28.54 12.70 -61.11
N ILE A 87 -28.35 13.62 -62.06
CA ILE A 87 -29.26 14.74 -62.32
C ILE A 87 -30.65 14.20 -62.65
N PHE A 88 -30.80 13.32 -63.63
CA PHE A 88 -32.11 12.82 -64.03
C PHE A 88 -32.82 12.06 -62.89
N VAL A 89 -32.09 11.28 -62.09
CA VAL A 89 -32.66 10.57 -60.93
C VAL A 89 -33.12 11.55 -59.82
N GLN A 90 -32.43 12.69 -59.63
CA GLN A 90 -32.83 13.74 -58.68
C GLN A 90 -34.10 14.51 -59.12
N LEU A 91 -34.40 14.51 -60.43
CA LEU A 91 -35.55 15.18 -61.03
C LEU A 91 -36.81 14.32 -61.14
N VAL A 92 -36.83 13.17 -60.47
CA VAL A 92 -37.96 12.25 -60.47
C VAL A 92 -38.38 11.92 -59.03
N TYR A 93 -39.70 11.94 -58.79
CA TYR A 93 -40.28 11.36 -57.59
C TYR A 93 -40.52 9.85 -57.79
N PRO A 94 -39.94 8.98 -56.94
CA PRO A 94 -40.29 7.56 -56.92
C PRO A 94 -41.63 7.37 -56.20
N ASP A 95 -42.74 7.30 -56.93
CA ASP A 95 -44.06 7.00 -56.36
C ASP A 95 -44.24 5.49 -56.05
N GLN A 96 -45.23 5.13 -55.22
CA GLN A 96 -45.53 3.75 -54.82
C GLN A 96 -46.34 2.95 -55.88
N GLY A 97 -46.68 3.53 -57.03
CA GLY A 97 -47.60 2.93 -58.02
C GLY A 97 -47.09 2.79 -59.47
N ASN A 98 -45.78 2.64 -59.70
CA ASN A 98 -45.14 2.61 -61.04
C ASN A 98 -45.35 3.87 -61.92
N LYS A 99 -45.89 4.95 -61.34
CA LYS A 99 -46.04 6.24 -62.02
C LYS A 99 -45.06 7.25 -61.44
N HIS A 100 -43.85 7.24 -61.98
CA HIS A 100 -42.86 8.25 -61.69
C HIS A 100 -43.32 9.62 -62.22
N THR A 101 -43.25 10.65 -61.37
CA THR A 101 -43.61 12.03 -61.73
C THR A 101 -42.36 12.92 -61.70
N ARG A 102 -42.37 14.00 -62.49
CA ARG A 102 -41.25 14.95 -62.50
C ARG A 102 -41.20 15.75 -61.20
N ARG A 103 -40.00 16.05 -60.75
CA ARG A 103 -39.67 16.86 -59.58
C ARG A 103 -38.84 18.06 -60.01
N ARG A 104 -39.08 19.21 -59.37
CA ARG A 104 -38.20 20.38 -59.44
C ARG A 104 -37.07 20.21 -58.42
N ALA A 105 -35.82 20.32 -58.85
CA ALA A 105 -34.66 20.37 -57.97
C ALA A 105 -33.98 21.74 -58.08
N ASN A 106 -33.41 22.23 -56.99
CA ASN A 106 -32.65 23.48 -56.98
C ASN A 106 -31.14 23.23 -57.10
N ARG A 107 -30.36 24.30 -57.28
CA ARG A 107 -28.91 24.24 -57.41
C ARG A 107 -28.20 23.56 -56.22
N ALA A 108 -28.65 23.81 -54.99
CA ALA A 108 -28.06 23.22 -53.80
C ALA A 108 -28.31 21.71 -53.69
N GLU A 109 -29.44 21.22 -54.21
CA GLU A 109 -29.78 19.79 -54.23
C GLU A 109 -29.00 18.99 -55.28
N LEU A 110 -28.58 19.65 -56.37
CA LEU A 110 -27.81 19.00 -57.44
C LEU A 110 -26.30 19.10 -57.23
N GLY A 111 -25.83 20.13 -56.53
CA GLY A 111 -24.41 20.44 -56.40
C GLY A 111 -23.88 21.21 -57.61
N GLU A 112 -22.77 21.93 -57.42
CA GLU A 112 -22.21 22.86 -58.41
C GLU A 112 -21.78 22.17 -59.71
N ASP A 113 -21.10 21.03 -59.61
CA ASP A 113 -20.60 20.29 -60.77
C ASP A 113 -21.73 19.78 -61.67
N ASN A 114 -22.80 19.26 -61.07
CA ASN A 114 -24.00 18.82 -61.80
C ASN A 114 -24.79 20.02 -62.36
N TRP A 115 -24.84 21.14 -61.63
CA TRP A 115 -25.50 22.36 -62.11
C TRP A 115 -24.77 22.97 -63.32
N HIS A 116 -23.44 22.84 -63.37
CA HIS A 116 -22.66 23.24 -64.53
C HIS A 116 -23.07 22.44 -65.78
N LEU A 117 -23.24 21.12 -65.68
CA LEU A 117 -23.71 20.27 -66.81
C LEU A 117 -25.15 20.60 -67.25
N VAL A 118 -26.00 21.09 -66.34
CA VAL A 118 -27.34 21.57 -66.68
C VAL A 118 -27.27 22.83 -67.55
N THR A 119 -26.36 23.75 -67.23
CA THR A 119 -26.37 25.14 -67.74
C THR A 119 -25.31 25.46 -68.79
N CYS A 120 -24.30 24.60 -68.99
CA CYS A 120 -23.24 24.80 -69.98
C CYS A 120 -23.78 24.79 -71.42
N ASN A 121 -23.01 25.38 -72.34
CA ASN A 121 -23.28 25.31 -73.78
C ASN A 121 -23.25 23.84 -74.24
N GLU A 122 -24.22 23.41 -75.03
CA GLU A 122 -24.47 22.00 -75.38
C GLU A 122 -24.89 21.07 -74.22
N GLY A 123 -25.12 21.62 -73.02
CA GLY A 123 -25.57 20.92 -71.82
C GLY A 123 -27.02 20.43 -71.87
N LEU A 124 -27.52 19.95 -70.72
CA LEU A 124 -28.84 19.32 -70.64
C LEU A 124 -30.01 20.29 -70.96
N ALA A 125 -29.88 21.57 -70.62
CA ALA A 125 -30.90 22.58 -70.92
C ALA A 125 -30.89 23.00 -72.40
N ASP A 126 -29.71 23.23 -72.99
CA ASP A 126 -29.57 23.61 -74.39
C ASP A 126 -30.03 22.48 -75.35
N SER A 127 -29.76 21.23 -74.96
CA SER A 127 -30.28 20.04 -75.65
C SER A 127 -31.79 19.80 -75.46
N ARG A 128 -32.48 20.63 -74.66
CA ARG A 128 -33.91 20.52 -74.31
C ARG A 128 -34.29 19.20 -73.64
N LEU A 129 -33.43 18.65 -72.80
CA LEU A 129 -33.75 17.50 -71.95
C LEU A 129 -34.29 17.93 -70.58
N VAL A 130 -33.81 19.07 -70.09
CA VAL A 130 -34.31 19.74 -68.87
C VAL A 130 -34.69 21.20 -69.14
N VAL A 131 -35.54 21.78 -68.29
CA VAL A 131 -35.91 23.20 -68.30
C VAL A 131 -35.46 23.82 -66.99
N THR A 132 -34.80 24.98 -67.06
CA THR A 132 -34.48 25.80 -65.90
C THR A 132 -35.56 26.87 -65.68
N SER A 133 -35.88 27.14 -64.42
CA SER A 133 -36.87 28.13 -63.98
C SER A 133 -36.41 28.79 -62.67
N VAL A 134 -37.17 29.78 -62.19
CA VAL A 134 -36.93 30.43 -60.89
C VAL A 134 -38.17 30.25 -60.03
N ASP A 135 -38.01 29.69 -58.84
CA ASP A 135 -39.12 29.42 -57.92
C ASP A 135 -39.56 30.67 -57.14
N ASP A 136 -40.65 30.57 -56.36
CA ASP A 136 -41.25 31.68 -55.61
C ASP A 136 -40.28 32.38 -54.63
N VAL A 137 -39.23 31.66 -54.21
CA VAL A 137 -38.17 32.15 -53.31
C VAL A 137 -36.93 32.65 -54.08
N LYS A 138 -37.07 32.92 -55.38
CA LYS A 138 -36.00 33.39 -56.29
C LYS A 138 -34.81 32.45 -56.43
N GLN A 139 -35.02 31.14 -56.25
CA GLN A 139 -33.99 30.13 -56.44
C GLN A 139 -34.08 29.52 -57.84
N GLU A 140 -32.93 29.32 -58.49
CA GLU A 140 -32.88 28.60 -59.76
C GLU A 140 -33.25 27.13 -59.54
N THR A 141 -34.15 26.63 -60.38
CA THR A 141 -34.66 25.26 -60.35
C THR A 141 -34.53 24.64 -61.72
N VAL A 142 -34.48 23.32 -61.77
CA VAL A 142 -34.47 22.54 -62.99
C VAL A 142 -35.49 21.41 -62.89
N GLU A 143 -36.13 21.07 -64.01
CA GLU A 143 -37.07 19.95 -64.15
C GLU A 143 -36.94 19.26 -65.51
N ILE A 144 -37.38 18.00 -65.61
CA ILE A 144 -37.45 17.29 -66.89
C ILE A 144 -38.52 17.94 -67.79
N VAL A 145 -38.16 18.22 -69.05
CA VAL A 145 -39.02 18.93 -70.02
C VAL A 145 -40.34 18.20 -70.28
N HIS A 146 -40.29 16.88 -70.38
CA HIS A 146 -41.45 16.04 -70.69
C HIS A 146 -41.47 14.77 -69.85
N GLU A 147 -42.58 14.51 -69.15
CA GLU A 147 -42.80 13.26 -68.39
C GLU A 147 -42.73 12.00 -69.26
N ALA A 148 -42.95 12.14 -70.57
CA ALA A 148 -42.78 11.05 -71.54
C ALA A 148 -41.35 10.47 -71.51
N LEU A 149 -40.33 11.25 -71.14
CA LEU A 149 -38.95 10.76 -70.98
C LEU A 149 -38.84 9.77 -69.83
N ILE A 150 -39.48 10.05 -68.70
CA ILE A 150 -39.49 9.18 -67.51
C ILE A 150 -40.18 7.84 -67.84
N GLN A 151 -41.20 7.85 -68.69
CA GLN A 151 -41.99 6.65 -69.04
C GLN A 151 -41.45 5.82 -70.20
N ASN A 152 -40.65 6.40 -71.10
CA ASN A 152 -40.28 5.74 -72.36
C ASN A 152 -38.76 5.63 -72.58
N TRP A 153 -37.94 6.18 -71.68
CA TRP A 153 -36.48 6.02 -71.73
C TRP A 153 -36.03 4.89 -70.79
N ASP A 154 -35.76 3.73 -71.38
CA ASP A 154 -35.41 2.51 -70.63
C ASP A 154 -34.22 2.67 -69.68
N ASP A 155 -33.20 3.45 -70.07
CA ASP A 155 -32.02 3.67 -69.23
C ASP A 155 -32.39 4.50 -68.00
N LEU A 156 -33.17 5.57 -68.17
CA LEU A 156 -33.68 6.38 -67.06
C LEU A 156 -34.55 5.56 -66.09
N GLN A 157 -35.41 4.68 -66.61
CA GLN A 157 -36.21 3.80 -65.76
C GLN A 157 -35.34 2.86 -64.91
N LYS A 158 -34.29 2.29 -65.51
CA LYS A 158 -33.33 1.44 -64.77
C LYS A 158 -32.60 2.23 -63.69
N TRP A 159 -32.17 3.46 -63.98
CA TRP A 159 -31.50 4.30 -62.99
C TRP A 159 -32.43 4.64 -61.82
N ILE A 160 -33.68 5.02 -62.11
CA ILE A 160 -34.70 5.30 -61.09
C ILE A 160 -34.97 4.07 -60.23
N GLU A 161 -35.11 2.88 -60.83
CA GLU A 161 -35.37 1.65 -60.09
C GLU A 161 -34.18 1.25 -59.21
N ASN A 162 -32.96 1.35 -59.73
CA ASN A 162 -31.74 1.07 -58.97
C ASN A 162 -31.60 1.99 -57.74
N ASP A 163 -32.01 3.25 -57.88
CA ASP A 163 -31.88 4.26 -56.82
C ASP A 163 -33.16 4.49 -56.02
N ARG A 164 -34.22 3.71 -56.28
CA ARG A 164 -35.54 3.90 -55.68
C ARG A 164 -35.50 3.99 -54.16
N LYS A 165 -34.82 3.04 -53.50
CA LYS A 165 -34.68 3.01 -52.03
C LYS A 165 -34.00 4.26 -51.49
N PHE A 166 -32.90 4.66 -52.12
CA PHE A 166 -32.15 5.86 -51.73
C PHE A 166 -33.00 7.12 -51.92
N ARG A 167 -33.67 7.26 -53.06
CA ARG A 167 -34.50 8.43 -53.36
C ARG A 167 -35.73 8.52 -52.46
N THR A 168 -36.41 7.42 -52.17
CA THR A 168 -37.52 7.41 -51.21
C THR A 168 -37.05 7.85 -49.81
N TRP A 169 -35.90 7.33 -49.35
CA TRP A 169 -35.31 7.75 -48.08
C TRP A 169 -34.89 9.22 -48.08
N GLN A 170 -34.23 9.70 -49.14
CA GLN A 170 -33.75 11.08 -49.26
C GLN A 170 -34.90 12.09 -49.24
N GLU A 171 -36.03 11.80 -49.91
CA GLU A 171 -37.20 12.69 -49.84
C GLU A 171 -37.83 12.71 -48.44
N GLY A 172 -37.84 11.58 -47.74
CA GLY A 172 -38.22 11.51 -46.33
C GLY A 172 -37.29 12.35 -45.43
N LEU A 173 -35.98 12.29 -45.68
CA LEU A 173 -34.99 13.09 -44.97
C LEU A 173 -35.18 14.59 -45.23
N ARG A 174 -35.41 15.00 -46.49
CA ARG A 174 -35.70 16.40 -46.86
C ARG A 174 -36.95 16.93 -46.17
N PHE A 175 -37.95 16.08 -45.96
CA PHE A 175 -39.13 16.44 -45.16
C PHE A 175 -38.76 16.69 -43.69
N ALA A 176 -37.96 15.82 -43.08
CA ALA A 176 -37.48 16.01 -41.70
C ALA A 176 -36.60 17.28 -41.55
N ILE A 177 -35.75 17.58 -42.54
CA ILE A 177 -34.94 18.81 -42.58
C ILE A 177 -35.85 20.05 -42.56
N ARG A 178 -36.91 20.08 -43.39
CA ARG A 178 -37.85 21.20 -43.38
C ARG A 178 -38.54 21.36 -42.03
N GLN A 179 -38.91 20.27 -41.38
CA GLN A 179 -39.50 20.32 -40.03
C GLN A 179 -38.50 20.87 -39.00
N TRP A 180 -37.25 20.42 -39.05
CA TRP A 180 -36.18 20.92 -38.18
C TRP A 180 -35.89 22.41 -38.41
N GLN A 181 -35.88 22.87 -39.65
CA GLN A 181 -35.71 24.29 -39.97
C GLN A 181 -36.90 25.12 -39.47
N GLN A 182 -38.14 24.64 -39.66
CA GLN A 182 -39.36 25.31 -39.20
C GLN A 182 -39.48 25.35 -37.67
N SER A 183 -38.91 24.37 -36.96
CA SER A 183 -38.87 24.37 -35.49
C SER A 183 -37.80 25.29 -34.90
N GLY A 184 -37.08 26.06 -35.73
CA GLY A 184 -35.97 26.90 -35.28
C GLY A 184 -34.71 26.11 -34.94
N LYS A 185 -34.50 24.97 -35.62
CA LYS A 185 -33.41 24.02 -35.39
C LYS A 185 -33.44 23.33 -34.01
N ASP A 186 -34.63 22.97 -33.53
CA ASP A 186 -34.80 22.27 -32.24
C ASP A 186 -34.05 20.93 -32.19
N GLN A 187 -33.38 20.64 -31.07
CA GLN A 187 -32.66 19.39 -30.83
C GLN A 187 -33.60 18.18 -30.78
N GLY A 188 -34.88 18.39 -30.42
CA GLY A 188 -35.94 17.38 -30.45
C GLY A 188 -36.24 16.84 -31.84
N ALA A 189 -35.99 17.64 -32.88
CA ALA A 189 -36.28 17.30 -34.28
C ALA A 189 -35.06 16.71 -35.04
N LEU A 190 -33.94 16.47 -34.37
CA LEU A 190 -32.76 15.80 -34.95
C LEU A 190 -32.99 14.28 -35.10
N LEU A 191 -32.26 13.65 -36.04
CA LEU A 191 -32.33 12.21 -36.24
C LEU A 191 -31.82 11.46 -35.00
N ARG A 192 -32.49 10.36 -34.63
CA ARG A 192 -32.09 9.50 -33.52
C ARG A 192 -32.23 8.02 -33.86
N GLY A 193 -31.51 7.19 -33.13
CA GLY A 193 -31.59 5.73 -33.23
C GLY A 193 -31.43 5.24 -34.68
N ARG A 194 -32.40 4.46 -35.15
CA ARG A 194 -32.36 3.81 -36.48
C ARG A 194 -32.29 4.80 -37.64
N GLN A 195 -32.96 5.95 -37.56
CA GLN A 195 -32.97 6.93 -38.66
C GLN A 195 -31.62 7.61 -38.83
N LEU A 196 -30.93 7.91 -37.72
CA LEU A 196 -29.57 8.46 -37.74
C LEU A 196 -28.58 7.43 -38.29
N PHE A 197 -28.69 6.17 -37.85
CA PHE A 197 -27.83 5.08 -38.36
C PHE A 197 -27.98 4.90 -39.88
N GLU A 198 -29.22 4.89 -40.39
CA GLU A 198 -29.48 4.81 -41.83
C GLU A 198 -28.94 6.03 -42.58
N ALA A 199 -29.02 7.22 -42.00
CA ALA A 199 -28.47 8.44 -42.59
C ALA A 199 -26.94 8.45 -42.65
N GLU A 200 -26.26 7.96 -41.61
CA GLU A 200 -24.80 7.79 -41.61
C GLU A 200 -24.35 6.78 -42.67
N ASP A 201 -25.08 5.66 -42.83
CA ASP A 201 -24.79 4.64 -43.85
C ASP A 201 -24.93 5.20 -45.27
N TRP A 202 -26.00 5.97 -45.54
CA TRP A 202 -26.17 6.63 -46.84
C TRP A 202 -25.15 7.73 -47.08
N LEU A 203 -24.82 8.54 -46.06
CA LEU A 203 -23.79 9.58 -46.16
C LEU A 203 -22.40 8.98 -46.47
N GLN A 204 -22.09 7.81 -45.90
CA GLN A 204 -20.83 7.10 -46.20
C GLN A 204 -20.78 6.59 -47.65
N ARG A 205 -21.90 6.06 -48.17
CA ARG A 205 -21.95 5.45 -49.51
C ARG A 205 -22.14 6.46 -50.65
N ARG A 206 -22.84 7.57 -50.41
CA ARG A 206 -23.30 8.53 -51.43
C ARG A 206 -23.11 9.98 -51.02
N ARG A 207 -21.93 10.29 -50.47
CA ARG A 207 -21.59 11.61 -49.91
C ARG A 207 -21.84 12.79 -50.85
N THR A 208 -21.62 12.60 -52.15
CA THR A 208 -21.81 13.62 -53.20
C THR A 208 -23.28 13.90 -53.48
N ASP A 209 -24.16 12.92 -53.26
CA ASP A 209 -25.58 13.02 -53.58
C ASP A 209 -26.41 13.56 -52.40
N LEU A 210 -25.73 13.87 -51.27
CA LEU A 210 -26.30 14.31 -50.00
C LEU A 210 -25.68 15.63 -49.49
N GLU A 211 -25.23 16.49 -50.40
CA GLU A 211 -24.58 17.75 -50.02
C GLU A 211 -25.53 18.70 -49.27
N ALA A 212 -26.79 18.79 -49.73
CA ALA A 212 -27.82 19.62 -49.10
C ALA A 212 -28.29 19.08 -47.72
N GLU A 213 -28.23 17.77 -47.53
CA GLU A 213 -28.71 17.09 -46.32
C GLU A 213 -27.63 16.89 -45.26
N ARG A 214 -26.36 17.14 -45.61
CA ARG A 214 -25.19 16.86 -44.79
C ARG A 214 -25.23 17.54 -43.42
N GLU A 215 -25.52 18.84 -43.38
CA GLU A 215 -25.55 19.62 -42.13
C GLU A 215 -26.46 18.95 -41.10
N TYR A 216 -27.65 18.53 -41.53
CA TYR A 216 -28.62 17.93 -40.63
C TYR A 216 -28.18 16.57 -40.08
N ILE A 217 -27.51 15.75 -40.90
CA ILE A 217 -26.94 14.47 -40.46
C ILE A 217 -25.78 14.72 -39.48
N GLU A 218 -24.86 15.63 -39.80
CA GLU A 218 -23.70 15.94 -38.95
C GLU A 218 -24.12 16.51 -37.59
N VAL A 219 -25.08 17.44 -37.55
CA VAL A 219 -25.63 18.00 -36.31
C VAL A 219 -26.35 16.92 -35.48
N SER A 220 -27.05 15.99 -36.14
CA SER A 220 -27.68 14.85 -35.46
C SER A 220 -26.65 13.89 -34.85
N VAL A 221 -25.53 13.65 -35.54
CA VAL A 221 -24.40 12.85 -35.03
C VAL A 221 -23.74 13.53 -33.83
N GLU A 222 -23.52 14.84 -33.91
CA GLU A 222 -22.91 15.61 -32.82
C GLU A 222 -23.77 15.55 -31.55
N GLU A 223 -25.08 15.74 -31.66
CA GLU A 223 -25.99 15.65 -30.52
C GLU A 223 -26.00 14.25 -29.89
N ARG A 224 -25.99 13.18 -30.71
CA ARG A 224 -25.83 11.80 -30.19
C ARG A 224 -24.52 11.65 -29.40
N ASN A 225 -23.41 12.16 -29.94
CA ASN A 225 -22.12 12.06 -29.28
C ASN A 225 -22.10 12.83 -27.94
N VAL A 226 -22.72 14.02 -27.90
CA VAL A 226 -22.88 14.79 -26.67
C VAL A 226 -23.71 14.03 -25.62
N GLN A 227 -24.79 13.37 -26.04
CA GLN A 227 -25.61 12.55 -25.14
C GLN A 227 -24.82 11.37 -24.56
N ILE A 228 -24.11 10.61 -25.40
CA ILE A 228 -23.26 9.50 -24.97
C ILE A 228 -22.20 9.99 -23.96
N GLN A 229 -21.54 11.13 -24.23
CA GLN A 229 -20.54 11.68 -23.31
C GLN A 229 -21.13 12.07 -21.95
N ARG A 230 -22.36 12.63 -21.94
CA ARG A 230 -23.06 12.92 -20.68
C ARG A 230 -23.35 11.65 -19.91
N GLU A 231 -23.88 10.61 -20.56
CA GLU A 231 -24.17 9.32 -19.93
C GLU A 231 -22.91 8.64 -19.39
N LEU A 232 -21.81 8.64 -20.15
CA LEU A 232 -20.53 8.11 -19.68
C LEU A 232 -19.99 8.87 -18.46
N LYS A 233 -20.13 10.20 -18.45
CA LYS A 233 -19.71 11.02 -17.31
C LYS A 233 -20.58 10.77 -16.07
N TRP A 234 -21.89 10.57 -16.27
CA TRP A 234 -22.81 10.25 -15.17
C TRP A 234 -22.48 8.90 -14.54
N THR A 235 -22.25 7.87 -15.36
CA THR A 235 -21.86 6.54 -14.88
C THR A 235 -20.48 6.55 -14.19
N GLU A 236 -19.52 7.33 -14.70
CA GLU A 236 -18.22 7.53 -14.04
C GLU A 236 -18.39 8.21 -12.66
N LEU A 237 -19.26 9.21 -12.57
CA LEU A 237 -19.52 9.92 -11.33
C LEU A 237 -20.22 9.01 -10.30
N GLU A 238 -21.19 8.21 -10.73
CA GLU A 238 -21.89 7.24 -9.89
C GLU A 238 -20.91 6.21 -9.30
N LEU A 239 -20.04 5.64 -10.14
CA LEU A 239 -19.00 4.70 -9.69
C LEU A 239 -18.00 5.36 -8.72
N LYS A 240 -17.62 6.62 -8.95
CA LYS A 240 -16.75 7.39 -8.05
C LYS A 240 -17.37 7.58 -6.67
N LEU A 241 -18.67 7.91 -6.62
CA LEU A 241 -19.39 8.10 -5.36
C LEU A 241 -19.46 6.82 -4.55
N GLU A 242 -19.76 5.68 -5.18
CA GLU A 242 -19.78 4.37 -4.52
C GLU A 242 -18.38 3.97 -4.02
N LEU A 243 -17.35 4.16 -4.86
CA LEU A 243 -15.97 3.85 -4.49
C LEU A 243 -15.50 4.68 -3.29
N ASP A 244 -15.86 5.97 -3.25
CA ASP A 244 -15.49 6.85 -2.14
C ASP A 244 -16.20 6.47 -0.84
N GLN A 245 -17.44 5.96 -0.90
CA GLN A 245 -18.11 5.40 0.28
C GLN A 245 -17.37 4.17 0.81
N VAL A 246 -17.04 3.20 -0.05
CA VAL A 246 -16.32 1.98 0.33
C VAL A 246 -14.93 2.30 0.89
N LYS A 247 -14.21 3.25 0.29
CA LYS A 247 -12.89 3.70 0.78
C LYS A 247 -12.96 4.28 2.19
N ARG A 248 -13.97 5.12 2.48
CA ARG A 248 -14.16 5.70 3.83
C ARG A 248 -14.47 4.63 4.87
N ASP A 249 -15.23 3.62 4.52
CA ASP A 249 -15.56 2.52 5.43
C ASP A 249 -14.36 1.61 5.71
N LEU A 250 -13.59 1.29 4.66
CA LEU A 250 -12.34 0.55 4.83
C LEU A 250 -11.35 1.33 5.71
N ALA A 251 -11.16 2.62 5.45
CA ALA A 251 -10.28 3.49 6.23
C ALA A 251 -10.70 3.61 7.71
N ARG A 252 -12.01 3.69 7.99
CA ARG A 252 -12.51 3.66 9.37
C ARG A 252 -12.20 2.33 10.05
N ARG A 253 -12.50 1.20 9.41
CA ARG A 253 -12.24 -0.13 9.98
C ARG A 253 -10.76 -0.36 10.26
N THR A 254 -9.87 0.03 9.34
CA THR A 254 -8.43 -0.10 9.53
C THR A 254 -7.91 0.82 10.64
N MET A 255 -8.41 2.07 10.71
CA MET A 255 -8.04 3.01 11.77
C MET A 255 -8.45 2.52 13.16
N PHE A 256 -9.69 2.07 13.35
CA PHE A 256 -10.15 1.52 14.63
C PHE A 256 -9.43 0.22 15.00
N GLY A 257 -9.17 -0.65 14.02
CA GLY A 257 -8.38 -1.86 14.21
C GLY A 257 -6.96 -1.56 14.70
N ALA A 258 -6.25 -0.63 14.04
CA ALA A 258 -4.91 -0.22 14.43
C ALA A 258 -4.87 0.44 15.81
N LEU A 259 -5.85 1.30 16.13
CA LEU A 259 -5.96 1.93 17.45
C LEU A 259 -6.17 0.89 18.57
N GLY A 260 -7.03 -0.09 18.34
CA GLY A 260 -7.26 -1.18 19.29
C GLY A 260 -6.00 -2.00 19.58
N VAL A 261 -5.21 -2.31 18.55
CA VAL A 261 -3.92 -3.00 18.71
C VAL A 261 -2.94 -2.15 19.52
N LEU A 262 -2.85 -0.85 19.23
CA LEU A 262 -1.93 0.05 19.90
C LEU A 262 -2.27 0.22 21.39
N ILE A 263 -3.56 0.37 21.73
CA ILE A 263 -4.04 0.39 23.12
C ILE A 263 -3.71 -0.93 23.83
N GLY A 264 -3.90 -2.07 23.16
CA GLY A 264 -3.55 -3.39 23.69
C GLY A 264 -2.05 -3.51 24.01
N LEU A 265 -1.18 -3.09 23.09
CA LEU A 265 0.28 -3.10 23.28
C LEU A 265 0.72 -2.21 24.45
N VAL A 266 0.13 -1.01 24.55
CA VAL A 266 0.38 -0.09 25.67
C VAL A 266 -0.05 -0.73 27.00
N GLY A 267 -1.22 -1.38 27.05
CA GLY A 267 -1.68 -2.10 28.23
C GLY A 267 -0.74 -3.23 28.67
N VAL A 268 -0.25 -4.03 27.72
CA VAL A 268 0.73 -5.11 27.97
C VAL A 268 2.05 -4.53 28.50
N PHE A 269 2.54 -3.43 27.91
CA PHE A 269 3.75 -2.77 28.36
C PHE A 269 3.64 -2.26 29.81
N TYR A 270 2.53 -1.59 30.16
CA TYR A 270 2.30 -1.13 31.53
C TYR A 270 2.14 -2.29 32.52
N TYR A 271 1.53 -3.40 32.10
CA TYR A 271 1.44 -4.61 32.93
C TYR A 271 2.82 -5.15 33.31
N PHE A 272 3.73 -5.29 32.33
CA PHE A 272 5.10 -5.75 32.59
C PHE A 272 5.89 -4.78 33.47
N GLN A 273 5.76 -3.46 33.25
CA GLN A 273 6.43 -2.46 34.08
C GLN A 273 5.97 -2.51 35.55
N ALA A 274 4.67 -2.68 35.78
CA ALA A 274 4.14 -2.77 37.13
C ALA A 274 4.66 -3.99 37.90
N GLU A 275 4.96 -5.10 37.21
CA GLU A 275 5.50 -6.31 37.84
C GLU A 275 6.92 -6.09 38.36
N GLU A 276 7.78 -5.42 37.59
CA GLU A 276 9.15 -5.11 38.01
C GLU A 276 9.16 -4.14 39.21
N ILE A 277 8.31 -3.10 39.21
CA ILE A 277 8.18 -2.17 40.34
C ILE A 277 7.77 -2.91 41.63
N ARG A 278 6.81 -3.84 41.55
CA ARG A 278 6.37 -4.65 42.70
C ARG A 278 7.46 -5.57 43.22
N PHE A 279 8.26 -6.14 42.33
CA PHE A 279 9.38 -7.00 42.73
C PHE A 279 10.45 -6.20 43.47
N GLN A 280 10.81 -5.02 42.95
CA GLN A 280 11.80 -4.14 43.59
C GLN A 280 11.32 -3.64 44.96
N SER A 281 10.04 -3.31 45.11
CA SER A 281 9.49 -2.89 46.41
C SER A 281 9.55 -4.02 47.45
N GLN A 282 9.16 -5.25 47.08
CA GLN A 282 9.24 -6.41 47.97
C GLN A 282 10.69 -6.80 48.31
N LEU A 283 11.61 -6.73 47.33
CA LEU A 283 13.03 -6.93 47.58
C LEU A 283 13.60 -5.91 48.55
N THR A 284 13.22 -4.64 48.40
CA THR A 284 13.66 -3.55 49.29
C THR A 284 13.17 -3.79 50.71
N GLN A 285 11.92 -4.25 50.87
CA GLN A 285 11.37 -4.58 52.19
C GLN A 285 12.15 -5.70 52.89
N ILE A 286 12.53 -6.78 52.17
CA ILE A 286 13.42 -7.81 52.73
C ILE A 286 14.75 -7.22 53.20
N ILE A 287 15.33 -6.31 52.42
CA ILE A 287 16.63 -5.71 52.76
C ILE A 287 16.51 -4.83 54.01
N ILE A 288 15.45 -4.01 54.10
CA ILE A 288 15.25 -3.07 55.22
C ILE A 288 14.84 -3.79 56.50
N GLU A 289 13.90 -4.74 56.43
CA GLU A 289 13.41 -5.50 57.60
C GLU A 289 14.33 -6.67 57.98
N GLY A 290 15.49 -6.79 57.33
CA GLY A 290 16.40 -7.92 57.51
C GLY A 290 15.84 -9.27 57.03
N GLY A 291 14.65 -9.31 56.43
CA GLY A 291 14.03 -10.53 55.92
C GLY A 291 13.50 -11.45 57.02
N GLU A 292 13.29 -10.97 58.23
CA GLU A 292 12.90 -11.78 59.39
C GLU A 292 11.39 -12.07 59.50
N SER A 293 10.65 -12.07 58.39
CA SER A 293 9.19 -12.22 58.38
C SER A 293 8.71 -13.46 57.63
N LEU A 294 7.55 -14.01 57.99
CA LEU A 294 6.97 -15.16 57.29
C LEU A 294 6.67 -14.87 55.80
N ASP A 295 6.39 -13.61 55.46
CA ASP A 295 6.20 -13.19 54.06
C ASP A 295 7.51 -13.25 53.26
N SER A 296 8.65 -13.01 53.91
CA SER A 296 9.97 -13.20 53.31
C SER A 296 10.16 -14.66 52.88
N LEU A 297 9.78 -15.63 53.72
CA LEU A 297 9.85 -17.07 53.38
C LEU A 297 9.10 -17.40 52.08
N LYS A 298 7.91 -16.81 51.87
CA LYS A 298 7.12 -17.03 50.64
C LYS A 298 7.70 -16.32 49.41
N PHE A 299 8.44 -15.23 49.62
CA PHE A 299 9.00 -14.43 48.53
C PHE A 299 10.36 -14.95 48.04
N LEU A 300 11.21 -15.51 48.92
CA LEU A 300 12.55 -16.01 48.55
C LEU A 300 12.58 -16.98 47.36
N PRO A 301 11.63 -17.92 47.18
CA PRO A 301 11.58 -18.75 45.98
C PRO A 301 11.37 -17.97 44.66
N LYS A 302 10.78 -16.77 44.71
CA LYS A 302 10.67 -15.88 43.55
C LYS A 302 12.01 -15.20 43.26
N VAL A 303 12.70 -14.74 44.30
CA VAL A 303 14.05 -14.14 44.18
C VAL A 303 15.04 -15.15 43.60
N LEU A 304 15.04 -16.39 44.09
CA LEU A 304 15.89 -17.46 43.59
C LEU A 304 15.61 -17.79 42.12
N ARG A 305 14.33 -17.83 41.71
CA ARG A 305 13.95 -18.03 40.29
C ARG A 305 14.41 -16.89 39.40
N ARG A 306 14.36 -15.64 39.87
CA ARG A 306 14.90 -14.47 39.17
C ARG A 306 16.41 -14.58 39.04
N ALA A 307 17.12 -14.93 40.12
CA ALA A 307 18.57 -15.14 40.12
C ALA A 307 19.00 -16.18 39.07
N ASN A 308 18.35 -17.34 39.04
CA ASN A 308 18.60 -18.39 38.05
C ASN A 308 18.38 -17.89 36.61
N ARG A 309 17.30 -17.14 36.37
CA ARG A 309 17.02 -16.55 35.05
C ARG A 309 18.08 -15.52 34.66
N THR A 310 18.43 -14.62 35.57
CA THR A 310 19.45 -13.58 35.36
C THR A 310 20.82 -14.22 35.08
N ALA A 311 21.18 -15.32 35.77
CA ALA A 311 22.37 -16.12 35.49
C ALA A 311 22.33 -16.72 34.08
N SER A 312 21.19 -17.28 33.65
CA SER A 312 21.03 -17.83 32.29
C SER A 312 21.15 -16.77 31.19
N GLN A 313 20.84 -15.51 31.50
CA GLN A 313 20.97 -14.34 30.62
C GLN A 313 22.39 -13.74 30.61
N GLN A 314 23.36 -14.39 31.25
CA GLN A 314 24.76 -13.94 31.38
C GLN A 314 24.96 -12.63 32.15
N ASN A 315 23.96 -12.16 32.90
CA ASN A 315 24.12 -11.03 33.81
C ASN A 315 24.62 -11.54 35.18
N ILE A 316 25.92 -11.83 35.24
CA ILE A 316 26.52 -12.60 36.34
C ILE A 316 26.54 -11.83 37.66
N ASP A 317 26.88 -10.54 37.65
CA ASP A 317 26.98 -9.73 38.88
C ASP A 317 25.62 -9.56 39.56
N GLU A 318 24.57 -9.31 38.78
CA GLU A 318 23.22 -9.22 39.33
C GLU A 318 22.73 -10.56 39.88
N ALA A 319 23.01 -11.67 39.18
CA ALA A 319 22.66 -13.00 39.66
C ALA A 319 23.36 -13.34 40.98
N ILE A 320 24.67 -13.09 41.07
CA ILE A 320 25.45 -13.26 42.31
C ILE A 320 24.83 -12.43 43.44
N GLY A 321 24.52 -11.16 43.20
CA GLY A 321 23.88 -10.29 44.19
C GLY A 321 22.53 -10.82 44.68
N LEU A 322 21.70 -11.41 43.79
CA LEU A 322 20.42 -12.00 44.16
C LEU A 322 20.59 -13.29 44.99
N TYR A 323 21.55 -14.17 44.66
CA TYR A 323 21.84 -15.34 45.49
C TYR A 323 22.34 -14.93 46.88
N GLN A 324 23.28 -13.97 46.95
CA GLN A 324 23.80 -13.45 48.22
C GLN A 324 22.69 -12.90 49.11
N LYS A 325 21.77 -12.10 48.55
CA LYS A 325 20.59 -11.58 49.26
C LYS A 325 19.67 -12.70 49.75
N THR A 326 19.46 -13.72 48.92
CA THR A 326 18.65 -14.90 49.28
C THR A 326 19.26 -15.65 50.47
N ILE A 327 20.58 -15.86 50.45
CA ILE A 327 21.32 -16.50 51.55
C ILE A 327 21.22 -15.66 52.83
N THR A 328 21.42 -14.34 52.76
CA THR A 328 21.33 -13.45 53.92
C THR A 328 19.94 -13.48 54.55
N ALA A 329 18.89 -13.36 53.73
CA ALA A 329 17.51 -13.45 54.22
C ALA A 329 17.19 -14.83 54.82
N ALA A 330 17.72 -15.93 54.24
CA ALA A 330 17.55 -17.26 54.80
C ALA A 330 18.26 -17.41 56.17
N GLN A 331 19.46 -16.85 56.35
CA GLN A 331 20.16 -16.83 57.64
C GLN A 331 19.37 -16.03 58.69
N ASN A 332 18.86 -14.86 58.31
CA ASN A 332 18.06 -14.02 59.19
C ASN A 332 16.73 -14.70 59.57
N LEU A 333 16.07 -15.40 58.63
CA LEU A 333 14.89 -16.23 58.93
C LEU A 333 15.22 -17.39 59.86
N LYS A 334 16.33 -18.11 59.63
CA LYS A 334 16.78 -19.20 60.49
C LYS A 334 16.96 -18.73 61.93
N LYS A 335 17.55 -17.54 62.11
CA LYS A 335 17.69 -16.86 63.41
C LYS A 335 16.32 -16.46 63.98
N ALA A 336 15.48 -15.77 63.20
CA ALA A 336 14.16 -15.33 63.64
C ALA A 336 13.24 -16.48 64.08
N ILE A 337 13.29 -17.64 63.41
CA ILE A 337 12.53 -18.83 63.82
C ILE A 337 13.00 -19.36 65.19
N ILE A 338 14.29 -19.22 65.50
CA ILE A 338 14.84 -19.63 66.81
C ILE A 338 14.46 -18.61 67.89
N ASP A 339 14.61 -17.32 67.59
CA ASP A 339 14.41 -16.23 68.55
C ASP A 339 12.92 -15.99 68.85
N ARG A 340 12.04 -16.14 67.84
CA ARG A 340 10.59 -15.86 67.91
C ARG A 340 9.76 -17.08 67.50
N PRO A 341 9.83 -18.20 68.24
CA PRO A 341 9.19 -19.47 67.85
C PRO A 341 7.67 -19.38 67.64
N GLN A 342 6.99 -18.45 68.31
CA GLN A 342 5.53 -18.29 68.23
C GLN A 342 5.04 -17.67 66.91
N GLU A 343 5.89 -16.90 66.22
CA GLU A 343 5.54 -16.24 64.95
C GLU A 343 5.64 -17.21 63.75
N PHE A 344 6.35 -18.33 63.91
CA PHE A 344 6.73 -19.23 62.82
C PHE A 344 6.17 -20.64 62.95
N HIS A 345 4.85 -20.78 63.10
CA HIS A 345 4.18 -22.09 63.16
C HIS A 345 3.74 -22.61 61.77
N PRO A 346 3.96 -23.89 61.42
CA PRO A 346 4.75 -24.90 62.15
C PRO A 346 6.26 -24.76 61.93
N GLN A 347 7.03 -24.68 63.02
CA GLN A 347 8.47 -24.37 62.99
C GLN A 347 9.31 -25.39 62.24
N VAL A 348 9.04 -26.68 62.41
CA VAL A 348 9.82 -27.76 61.77
C VAL A 348 9.77 -27.62 60.25
N LYS A 349 8.58 -27.36 59.70
CA LYS A 349 8.36 -27.15 58.27
C LYS A 349 9.09 -25.89 57.80
N ASN A 350 8.91 -24.77 58.51
CA ASN A 350 9.54 -23.50 58.13
C ASN A 350 11.07 -23.59 58.18
N LYS A 351 11.66 -24.29 59.17
CA LYS A 351 13.11 -24.54 59.23
C LYS A 351 13.59 -25.36 58.02
N GLN A 352 12.86 -26.40 57.64
CA GLN A 352 13.19 -27.22 56.47
C GLN A 352 13.09 -26.41 55.17
N GLU A 353 12.05 -25.59 55.00
CA GLU A 353 11.90 -24.74 53.82
C GLU A 353 13.02 -23.68 53.71
N VAL A 354 13.36 -23.01 54.82
CA VAL A 354 14.48 -22.06 54.86
C VAL A 354 15.79 -22.75 54.51
N GLN A 355 16.06 -23.93 55.06
CA GLN A 355 17.28 -24.67 54.78
C GLN A 355 17.37 -25.07 53.31
N GLN A 356 16.28 -25.58 52.71
CA GLN A 356 16.25 -25.93 51.28
C GLN A 356 16.50 -24.72 50.37
N ILE A 357 15.98 -23.54 50.75
CA ILE A 357 16.22 -22.30 50.00
C ILE A 357 17.70 -21.90 50.10
N TRP A 358 18.27 -21.97 51.30
CA TRP A 358 19.68 -21.70 51.54
C TRP A 358 20.57 -22.66 50.74
N ASP A 359 20.34 -23.97 50.81
CA ASP A 359 21.13 -25.00 50.12
C ASP A 359 21.15 -24.74 48.61
N LYS A 360 19.98 -24.44 48.02
CA LYS A 360 19.88 -24.14 46.57
C LYS A 360 20.58 -22.84 46.19
N ALA A 361 20.42 -21.80 46.99
CA ALA A 361 21.07 -20.52 46.73
C ALA A 361 22.59 -20.63 46.85
N GLU A 362 23.09 -21.36 47.85
CA GLU A 362 24.51 -21.64 48.04
C GLU A 362 25.05 -22.44 46.85
N SER A 363 24.43 -23.57 46.49
CA SER A 363 24.90 -24.39 45.38
C SER A 363 24.97 -23.62 44.06
N SER A 364 23.95 -22.81 43.75
CA SER A 364 23.94 -22.00 42.53
C SER A 364 24.94 -20.84 42.57
N LEU A 365 25.18 -20.25 43.74
CA LEU A 365 26.23 -19.24 43.93
C LEU A 365 27.63 -19.84 43.75
N VAL A 366 27.87 -21.02 44.32
CA VAL A 366 29.15 -21.72 44.17
C VAL A 366 29.42 -22.04 42.70
N GLU A 367 28.45 -22.63 42.01
CA GLU A 367 28.56 -22.97 40.59
C GLU A 367 28.93 -21.73 39.73
N ILE A 368 28.19 -20.63 39.89
CA ILE A 368 28.41 -19.43 39.07
C ILE A 368 29.74 -18.74 39.39
N VAL A 369 30.15 -18.73 40.66
CA VAL A 369 31.43 -18.13 41.09
C VAL A 369 32.60 -18.97 40.59
N LEU A 370 32.55 -20.30 40.75
CA LEU A 370 33.56 -21.22 40.20
C LEU A 370 33.70 -21.05 38.67
N LYS A 371 32.59 -20.94 37.97
CA LYS A 371 32.60 -20.82 36.51
C LYS A 371 33.12 -19.47 36.00
N HIS A 372 32.75 -18.36 36.66
CA HIS A 372 32.95 -17.01 36.11
C HIS A 372 33.96 -16.13 36.86
N ARG A 373 34.47 -16.57 38.01
CA ARG A 373 35.40 -15.77 38.84
C ARG A 373 36.75 -16.46 39.02
N PHE A 374 36.77 -17.79 39.14
CA PHE A 374 38.01 -18.57 39.29
C PHE A 374 38.94 -18.58 38.07
N PRO A 375 38.48 -18.49 36.81
CA PRO A 375 39.40 -18.42 35.67
C PRO A 375 40.40 -17.27 35.77
N GLN A 376 39.98 -16.11 36.29
CA GLN A 376 40.88 -14.97 36.53
C GLN A 376 41.94 -15.31 37.58
N LEU A 377 41.54 -15.95 38.69
CA LEU A 377 42.47 -16.35 39.75
C LEU A 377 43.51 -17.36 39.22
N GLU A 378 43.07 -18.38 38.49
CA GLU A 378 43.96 -19.38 37.90
C GLU A 378 44.94 -18.75 36.89
N GLU A 379 44.48 -17.80 36.07
CA GLU A 379 45.33 -17.06 35.14
C GLU A 379 46.38 -16.20 35.87
N GLU A 380 46.01 -15.50 36.94
CA GLU A 380 46.94 -14.70 37.73
C GLU A 380 48.01 -15.57 38.42
N LEU A 381 47.61 -16.70 39.00
CA LEU A 381 48.51 -17.68 39.61
C LEU A 381 49.45 -18.31 38.58
N LYS A 382 48.93 -18.76 37.44
CA LYS A 382 49.72 -19.35 36.35
C LYS A 382 50.81 -18.41 35.83
N ASN A 383 50.51 -17.11 35.81
CA ASN A 383 51.43 -16.07 35.34
C ASN A 383 52.37 -15.55 36.46
N GLY A 384 52.33 -16.13 37.66
CA GLY A 384 53.12 -15.68 38.81
C GLY A 384 52.75 -14.28 39.33
N ARG A 385 51.57 -13.76 38.96
CA ARG A 385 51.05 -12.48 39.45
C ARG A 385 50.38 -12.68 40.80
N PHE A 386 51.16 -13.00 41.82
CA PHE A 386 50.61 -13.34 43.13
C PHE A 386 50.02 -12.15 43.88
N GLY A 387 50.54 -10.94 43.63
CA GLY A 387 50.22 -9.75 44.42
C GLY A 387 50.86 -9.80 45.81
N ARG A 388 50.72 -8.73 46.58
CA ARG A 388 51.25 -8.60 47.95
C ARG A 388 50.26 -7.90 48.85
N TYR A 389 50.28 -8.28 50.11
CA TYR A 389 49.68 -7.51 51.19
C TYR A 389 50.57 -6.29 51.48
N LYS A 390 50.02 -5.08 51.38
CA LYS A 390 50.69 -3.83 51.71
C LYS A 390 50.75 -3.72 53.24
N THR A 391 51.82 -4.23 53.84
CA THR A 391 52.12 -3.97 55.25
C THR A 391 52.38 -2.48 55.41
N TYR A 392 51.50 -1.76 56.12
CA TYR A 392 51.77 -0.39 56.57
C TYR A 392 53.05 -0.45 57.41
N LYS A 393 54.14 0.17 56.95
CA LYS A 393 55.28 0.44 57.83
C LYS A 393 54.79 1.48 58.84
N LYS A 394 54.71 1.13 60.11
CA LYS A 394 54.61 2.13 61.20
C LYS A 394 55.82 3.06 61.07
N GLU A 395 55.59 4.34 60.83
CA GLU A 395 56.66 5.34 60.94
C GLU A 395 56.88 5.67 62.43
N PRO A 396 58.12 5.98 62.86
CA PRO A 396 58.43 6.27 64.27
C PRO A 396 57.61 7.44 64.85
N ASP A 397 57.16 8.35 63.99
CA ASP A 397 56.38 9.55 64.32
C ASP A 397 54.93 9.24 64.76
N ASP A 398 54.45 8.02 64.49
CA ASP A 398 53.12 7.56 64.88
C ASP A 398 53.05 7.07 66.34
N GLU A 399 54.20 6.78 66.96
CA GLU A 399 54.26 6.36 68.37
C GLU A 399 54.05 7.56 69.31
N GLU A 400 54.59 8.72 68.95
CA GLU A 400 54.38 9.98 69.68
C GLU A 400 52.93 10.47 69.54
N LYS A 401 52.32 10.32 68.35
CA LYS A 401 50.91 10.64 68.10
C LYS A 401 49.95 9.65 68.75
N ALA A 402 50.27 8.36 68.80
CA ALA A 402 49.46 7.34 69.48
C ALA A 402 49.49 7.50 71.01
N THR A 403 50.60 7.98 71.57
CA THR A 403 50.72 8.28 73.01
C THR A 403 49.91 9.52 73.38
N LEU A 404 49.92 10.55 72.52
CA LEU A 404 49.07 11.74 72.67
C LEU A 404 47.57 11.43 72.55
N PHE A 405 47.19 10.52 71.64
CA PHE A 405 45.80 10.06 71.45
C PHE A 405 45.29 9.19 72.59
N LYS A 406 46.16 8.40 73.21
CA LYS A 406 45.82 7.52 74.33
C LYS A 406 45.57 8.31 75.61
N ASP A 407 46.38 9.34 75.86
CA ASP A 407 46.18 10.27 76.98
C ASP A 407 44.87 11.09 76.84
N GLU A 408 44.40 11.36 75.61
CA GLU A 408 43.11 12.02 75.36
C GLU A 408 41.89 11.10 75.54
N CYS A 409 41.94 9.83 75.10
CA CYS A 409 40.83 8.88 75.34
C CYS A 409 40.78 8.44 76.84
N ASP A 410 41.92 8.36 77.55
CA ASP A 410 41.96 8.00 78.99
C ASP A 410 41.45 9.12 79.92
N LYS A 411 41.63 10.40 79.55
CA LYS A 411 41.08 11.55 80.31
C LYS A 411 39.57 11.66 80.25
N PHE A 412 38.93 11.04 79.25
CA PHE A 412 37.48 11.12 79.02
C PHE A 412 36.71 9.98 79.72
N HIS A 413 37.39 8.91 80.14
CA HIS A 413 36.76 7.78 80.83
C HIS A 413 36.55 7.97 82.34
N SER A 414 37.02 9.07 82.94
CA SER A 414 36.87 9.34 84.38
C SER A 414 35.65 10.19 84.77
N GLU A 415 34.88 10.73 83.81
CA GLU A 415 33.70 11.55 84.09
C GLU A 415 32.50 11.04 83.27
N THR A 416 31.69 10.20 83.91
CA THR A 416 30.42 9.75 83.33
C THR A 416 29.32 10.78 83.54
N GLU A 417 28.62 11.18 82.49
CA GLU A 417 27.15 11.12 82.48
C GLU A 417 26.53 11.18 81.07
N LYS A 418 25.46 10.41 80.92
CA LYS A 418 24.61 10.24 79.75
C LYS A 418 24.34 11.57 79.02
N THR A 419 24.83 11.67 77.78
CA THR A 419 24.16 12.14 76.55
C THR A 419 25.29 12.43 75.57
N ILE A 420 25.15 12.04 74.29
CA ILE A 420 26.14 12.12 73.20
C ILE A 420 26.94 10.80 73.02
N SER A 421 26.30 9.80 72.41
CA SER A 421 27.01 8.64 71.81
C SER A 421 26.64 8.53 70.34
N THR A 422 27.46 9.12 69.46
CA THR A 422 27.68 8.62 68.08
C THR A 422 28.88 9.32 67.42
N ALA A 423 29.08 10.62 67.68
CA ALA A 423 30.08 11.41 66.95
C ALA A 423 31.54 11.28 67.45
N LEU A 424 31.79 10.56 68.55
CA LEU A 424 33.12 10.45 69.17
C LEU A 424 33.66 9.01 69.27
N GLU A 425 32.81 7.98 69.19
CA GLU A 425 33.26 6.59 68.97
C GLU A 425 33.90 6.41 67.59
N GLU A 426 33.51 7.24 66.60
CA GLU A 426 34.16 7.30 65.29
C GLU A 426 35.59 7.88 65.33
N ARG A 427 36.00 8.52 66.44
CA ARG A 427 37.26 9.27 66.51
C ARG A 427 38.42 8.53 67.17
N CYS A 428 38.18 7.58 68.10
CA CYS A 428 39.25 6.74 68.69
C CYS A 428 39.55 5.47 67.83
N GLN A 429 38.94 5.28 66.65
CA GLN A 429 39.36 4.24 65.68
C GLN A 429 40.58 4.73 64.87
N LEU A 430 41.77 4.56 65.42
CA LEU A 430 43.04 4.82 64.74
C LEU A 430 43.21 3.95 63.48
N ILE A 431 42.98 4.57 62.33
CA ILE A 431 43.63 4.38 61.01
C ILE A 431 44.04 2.92 60.69
N GLU A 432 43.06 2.10 60.36
CA GLU A 432 43.23 1.19 59.23
C GLU A 432 42.47 1.79 58.04
N PRO A 433 43.03 1.81 56.81
CA PRO A 433 42.25 2.22 55.64
C PRO A 433 40.95 1.44 55.61
N THR A 434 39.82 2.14 55.67
CA THR A 434 38.46 1.59 55.71
C THR A 434 38.09 0.81 54.46
N ASP A 435 38.91 0.84 53.40
CA ASP A 435 38.80 -0.08 52.27
C ASP A 435 39.98 -1.06 52.27
N PHE A 436 39.83 -2.19 52.97
CA PHE A 436 40.79 -3.29 52.95
C PHE A 436 41.11 -3.79 51.53
N LYS A 437 40.24 -3.49 50.54
CA LYS A 437 40.48 -3.71 49.09
C LYS A 437 41.74 -3.01 48.56
N GLU A 438 42.19 -1.93 49.20
CA GLU A 438 43.39 -1.19 48.82
C GLU A 438 44.68 -1.76 49.42
N LYS A 439 44.56 -2.69 50.38
CA LYS A 439 45.70 -3.36 51.04
C LYS A 439 46.33 -4.46 50.18
N HIS A 440 45.74 -4.84 49.05
CA HIS A 440 46.35 -5.78 48.10
C HIS A 440 46.80 -5.07 46.84
N THR A 441 48.03 -5.38 46.39
CA THR A 441 48.40 -5.08 45.00
C THR A 441 47.63 -5.99 44.04
N ASP A 442 47.49 -5.57 42.79
CA ASP A 442 46.83 -6.41 41.78
C ASP A 442 47.54 -7.77 41.64
N GLY A 443 46.74 -8.82 41.45
CA GLY A 443 47.19 -10.21 41.41
C GLY A 443 46.29 -11.16 42.20
N ALA A 444 46.72 -12.42 42.26
CA ALA A 444 45.96 -13.55 42.79
C ALA A 444 45.44 -13.32 44.22
N LEU A 445 46.20 -12.63 45.08
CA LEU A 445 45.79 -12.34 46.45
C LEU A 445 44.58 -11.39 46.50
N LYS A 446 44.59 -10.33 45.69
CA LYS A 446 43.45 -9.41 45.56
C LYS A 446 42.23 -10.11 44.96
N THR A 447 42.44 -10.98 43.98
CA THR A 447 41.34 -11.76 43.37
C THR A 447 40.76 -12.76 44.36
N THR A 448 41.60 -13.42 45.16
CA THR A 448 41.18 -14.32 46.25
C THR A 448 40.33 -13.57 47.27
N TYR A 449 40.78 -12.38 47.70
CA TYR A 449 40.01 -11.49 48.56
C TYR A 449 38.66 -11.12 47.95
N LYS A 450 38.64 -10.68 46.68
CA LYS A 450 37.41 -10.32 45.98
C LYS A 450 36.41 -11.48 45.90
N ILE A 451 36.89 -12.69 45.61
CA ILE A 451 36.05 -13.89 45.50
C ILE A 451 35.42 -14.24 46.84
N LEU A 452 36.16 -14.18 47.95
CA LEU A 452 35.64 -14.59 49.25
C LEU A 452 34.85 -13.50 49.97
N ILE A 453 35.43 -12.31 50.05
CA ILE A 453 34.98 -11.28 50.99
C ILE A 453 33.94 -10.38 50.34
N THR A 454 34.14 -9.99 49.08
CA THR A 454 33.35 -8.94 48.44
C THR A 454 32.14 -9.47 47.67
N SER A 455 31.24 -8.57 47.29
CA SER A 455 30.07 -8.88 46.45
C SER A 455 30.43 -9.40 45.05
N TYR A 456 31.70 -9.30 44.63
CA TYR A 456 32.20 -9.88 43.38
C TYR A 456 32.09 -11.41 43.32
N GLY A 457 32.14 -12.09 44.47
CA GLY A 457 32.04 -13.54 44.58
C GLY A 457 31.02 -13.98 45.62
N ILE A 458 31.48 -14.40 46.79
CA ILE A 458 30.65 -14.97 47.86
C ILE A 458 30.01 -13.90 48.75
N GLY A 459 30.70 -12.78 48.98
CA GLY A 459 30.21 -11.75 49.89
C GLY A 459 30.10 -12.28 51.32
N ALA A 460 31.18 -12.87 51.84
CA ALA A 460 31.21 -13.43 53.19
C ALA A 460 31.18 -12.33 54.26
N ASP A 461 31.80 -11.18 54.02
CA ASP A 461 31.83 -10.03 54.91
C ASP A 461 30.55 -9.18 54.72
N LEU A 462 29.69 -9.21 55.74
CA LEU A 462 28.34 -8.63 55.66
C LEU A 462 28.35 -7.15 56.05
N ASP A 463 29.18 -6.77 57.02
CA ASP A 463 29.28 -5.40 57.53
C ASP A 463 30.35 -4.57 56.80
N LYS A 464 31.10 -5.20 55.88
CA LYS A 464 32.12 -4.61 55.02
C LYS A 464 33.32 -4.06 55.80
N ASN A 465 33.61 -4.64 56.96
CA ASN A 465 34.75 -4.24 57.79
C ASN A 465 36.08 -4.93 57.36
N GLY A 466 36.04 -5.81 56.36
CA GLY A 466 37.18 -6.59 55.85
C GLY A 466 37.57 -7.79 56.71
N GLN A 467 36.82 -8.07 57.77
CA GLN A 467 37.02 -9.16 58.73
C GLN A 467 35.98 -10.26 58.50
N ILE A 468 36.25 -11.44 59.05
CA ILE A 468 35.26 -12.49 59.23
C ILE A 468 35.25 -12.79 60.72
N ASN A 469 34.44 -12.03 61.45
CA ASN A 469 34.53 -11.94 62.91
C ASN A 469 33.29 -12.48 63.64
N ASN A 470 32.34 -13.05 62.90
CA ASN A 470 31.15 -13.66 63.46
C ASN A 470 30.80 -14.99 62.73
N PRO A 471 29.99 -15.87 63.36
CA PRO A 471 29.67 -17.16 62.78
C PRO A 471 28.79 -17.09 61.52
N TYR A 472 28.04 -16.00 61.30
CA TYR A 472 27.19 -15.85 60.13
C TYR A 472 28.02 -15.61 58.87
N GLU A 473 29.06 -14.77 58.96
CA GLU A 473 30.00 -14.51 57.87
C GLU A 473 30.83 -15.75 57.54
N SER A 474 31.25 -16.51 58.55
CA SER A 474 32.03 -17.73 58.32
C SER A 474 31.21 -18.86 57.70
N GLU A 475 29.93 -18.99 58.05
CA GLU A 475 29.01 -19.96 57.44
C GLU A 475 28.81 -19.68 55.94
N ARG A 476 28.91 -18.42 55.50
CA ARG A 476 28.77 -18.03 54.09
C ARG A 476 29.90 -18.48 53.19
N MET A 477 31.06 -18.86 53.74
CA MET A 477 32.17 -19.39 52.94
C MET A 477 31.92 -20.88 52.64
N PRO A 478 31.53 -21.25 51.41
CA PRO A 478 31.20 -22.62 51.08
C PRO A 478 32.49 -23.45 51.03
N CYS A 479 32.45 -24.68 51.52
CA CYS A 479 33.64 -25.52 51.58
C CYS A 479 34.26 -25.78 50.19
N GLU A 480 33.43 -25.91 49.15
CA GLU A 480 33.89 -26.09 47.77
C GLU A 480 34.76 -24.93 47.27
N ILE A 481 34.39 -23.69 47.60
CA ILE A 481 35.14 -22.48 47.23
C ILE A 481 36.48 -22.45 47.99
N LEU A 482 36.46 -22.69 49.30
CA LEU A 482 37.68 -22.73 50.12
C LEU A 482 38.65 -23.81 49.63
N LYS A 483 38.15 -25.01 49.33
CA LYS A 483 38.94 -26.11 48.76
C LYS A 483 39.49 -25.75 47.39
N LYS A 484 38.71 -25.12 46.51
CA LYS A 484 39.20 -24.75 45.18
C LYS A 484 40.29 -23.69 45.23
N ILE A 485 40.19 -22.72 46.15
CA ILE A 485 41.24 -21.72 46.35
C ILE A 485 42.51 -22.40 46.87
N GLU A 486 42.39 -23.29 47.86
CA GLU A 486 43.52 -24.08 48.38
C GLU A 486 44.22 -24.87 47.26
N GLU A 487 43.45 -25.59 46.45
CA GLU A 487 43.93 -26.38 45.32
C GLU A 487 44.75 -25.52 44.34
N LEU A 488 44.21 -24.36 43.93
CA LEU A 488 44.88 -23.48 42.97
C LEU A 488 46.16 -22.88 43.57
N TRP A 489 46.12 -22.35 44.78
CA TRP A 489 47.31 -21.78 45.42
C TRP A 489 48.40 -22.83 45.59
N ARG A 490 48.06 -24.04 46.04
CA ARG A 490 49.02 -25.14 46.17
C ARG A 490 49.60 -25.57 44.81
N LYS A 491 48.75 -25.72 43.79
CA LYS A 491 49.14 -26.13 42.44
C LYS A 491 50.20 -25.21 41.83
N TYR A 492 50.08 -23.90 42.04
CA TYR A 492 50.96 -22.89 41.42
C TYR A 492 52.06 -22.36 42.36
N THR A 493 52.23 -22.95 43.55
CA THR A 493 53.29 -22.58 44.51
C THR A 493 54.06 -23.79 45.02
N ASP A 494 54.05 -24.90 44.26
CA ASP A 494 54.72 -26.16 44.62
C ASP A 494 54.28 -26.70 45.99
N ASN A 495 52.97 -26.62 46.28
CA ASN A 495 52.34 -26.97 47.56
C ASN A 495 52.80 -26.14 48.78
N ARG A 496 53.52 -25.02 48.58
CA ARG A 496 54.07 -24.21 49.69
C ARG A 496 53.08 -23.18 50.26
N CYS A 497 52.17 -22.64 49.45
CA CYS A 497 51.20 -21.65 49.88
C CYS A 497 49.78 -22.24 49.95
N GLY A 498 49.07 -21.95 51.05
CA GLY A 498 47.70 -22.37 51.29
C GLY A 498 47.11 -21.69 52.52
N TRP A 499 45.88 -22.06 52.90
CA TRP A 499 45.16 -21.51 54.04
C TRP A 499 45.89 -21.72 55.36
N LEU A 500 46.44 -22.92 55.55
CA LEU A 500 47.16 -23.32 56.75
C LEU A 500 48.59 -23.75 56.37
N SER A 501 49.54 -23.54 57.28
CA SER A 501 50.88 -24.11 57.14
C SER A 501 50.78 -25.65 57.09
N SER A 502 51.63 -26.29 56.27
CA SER A 502 51.60 -27.73 56.07
C SER A 502 51.90 -28.45 57.38
N LEU A 503 50.87 -28.93 58.08
CA LEU A 503 51.05 -29.78 59.26
C LEU A 503 51.61 -31.14 58.83
N LYS A 504 52.92 -31.35 58.96
CA LYS A 504 53.49 -32.70 59.02
C LYS A 504 53.82 -33.03 60.48
N SER A 505 52.98 -33.92 61.05
CA SER A 505 53.23 -34.79 62.21
C SER A 505 53.58 -34.15 63.56
N GLU A 506 52.92 -34.64 64.62
CA GLU A 506 52.96 -34.25 66.05
C GLU A 506 54.35 -34.24 66.75
N ARG A 507 55.48 -34.35 66.03
CA ARG A 507 56.80 -34.46 66.66
C ARG A 507 57.79 -33.32 66.44
N ASP A 508 57.56 -32.41 65.50
CA ASP A 508 58.49 -31.32 65.25
C ASP A 508 57.84 -29.95 65.54
N ARG A 509 58.32 -29.31 66.60
CA ARG A 509 57.94 -27.95 66.97
C ARG A 509 58.56 -26.97 65.98
N TYR A 510 57.72 -26.08 65.45
CA TYR A 510 58.01 -25.01 64.48
C TYR A 510 58.17 -25.47 63.03
N ILE A 511 57.04 -25.67 62.35
CA ILE A 511 57.03 -25.69 60.89
C ILE A 511 57.15 -24.24 60.43
N GLU A 512 58.29 -23.89 59.84
CA GLU A 512 58.46 -22.65 59.09
C GLU A 512 57.37 -22.57 58.01
N LEU A 513 56.66 -21.45 57.96
CA LEU A 513 55.90 -21.11 56.76
C LEU A 513 56.91 -21.06 55.60
N ASP A 514 56.72 -21.89 54.58
CA ASP A 514 57.59 -21.96 53.38
C ASP A 514 56.99 -21.16 52.20
N CYS A 515 55.95 -20.37 52.46
CA CYS A 515 55.32 -19.56 51.43
C CYS A 515 56.08 -18.25 51.22
N GLN A 516 57.21 -18.33 50.51
CA GLN A 516 58.05 -17.16 50.18
C GLN A 516 57.28 -16.07 49.42
N VAL A 517 56.34 -16.47 48.57
CA VAL A 517 55.50 -15.58 47.77
C VAL A 517 54.61 -14.67 48.62
N LEU A 518 54.20 -15.14 49.80
CA LEU A 518 53.42 -14.38 50.77
C LEU A 518 54.26 -13.93 51.97
N ASN A 519 55.57 -13.75 51.82
CA ASN A 519 56.47 -13.33 52.91
C ASN A 519 56.40 -14.23 54.17
N GLN A 520 56.34 -15.55 53.97
CA GLN A 520 56.18 -16.53 55.05
C GLN A 520 54.85 -16.37 55.83
N GLU A 521 53.81 -15.85 55.18
CA GLU A 521 52.46 -15.81 55.72
C GLU A 521 51.54 -16.90 55.14
N THR A 522 50.45 -17.17 55.87
CA THR A 522 49.36 -18.02 55.37
C THR A 522 48.44 -17.24 54.45
N LEU A 523 47.69 -17.93 53.60
CA LEU A 523 46.65 -17.29 52.80
C LEU A 523 45.56 -16.64 53.67
N ILE A 524 45.28 -17.18 54.87
CA ILE A 524 44.34 -16.55 55.83
C ILE A 524 44.84 -15.15 56.23
N SER A 525 46.07 -15.06 56.74
CA SER A 525 46.61 -13.80 57.25
C SER A 525 46.86 -12.76 56.16
N SER A 526 47.15 -13.21 54.93
CA SER A 526 47.35 -12.33 53.78
C SER A 526 46.06 -11.90 53.08
N THR A 527 44.95 -12.63 53.26
CA THR A 527 43.68 -12.36 52.54
C THR A 527 42.63 -11.70 53.42
N ILE A 528 42.60 -11.93 54.73
CA ILE A 528 41.49 -11.49 55.59
C ILE A 528 42.05 -10.63 56.73
N SER A 529 41.32 -9.62 57.20
CA SER A 529 41.71 -8.87 58.39
C SER A 529 41.57 -9.70 59.67
N ARG A 530 42.34 -9.34 60.70
CA ARG A 530 42.14 -9.91 62.04
C ARG A 530 40.76 -9.51 62.57
N PRO A 531 40.10 -10.37 63.38
CA PRO A 531 40.58 -11.64 63.93
C PRO A 531 40.41 -12.83 62.97
N TYR A 532 41.31 -13.82 63.04
CA TYR A 532 41.31 -14.99 62.13
C TYR A 532 40.52 -16.20 62.64
N TRP A 533 40.02 -16.16 63.88
CA TRP A 533 39.45 -17.33 64.56
C TRP A 533 38.32 -18.01 63.76
N TYR A 534 37.34 -17.25 63.29
CA TYR A 534 36.19 -17.82 62.58
C TYR A 534 36.58 -18.37 61.20
N THR A 535 37.46 -17.68 60.48
CA THR A 535 38.03 -18.19 59.22
C THR A 535 38.80 -19.47 59.45
N PHE A 536 39.72 -19.49 60.42
CA PHE A 536 40.54 -20.66 60.74
C PHE A 536 39.66 -21.85 61.09
N LYS A 537 38.64 -21.64 61.94
CA LYS A 537 37.66 -22.67 62.29
C LYS A 537 36.94 -23.20 61.06
N ARG A 538 36.41 -22.32 60.21
CA ARG A 538 35.67 -22.71 59.00
C ARG A 538 36.54 -23.49 58.00
N VAL A 539 37.76 -23.03 57.74
CA VAL A 539 38.73 -23.72 56.88
C VAL A 539 39.03 -25.11 57.42
N THR A 540 39.32 -25.22 58.73
CA THR A 540 39.63 -26.49 59.37
C THR A 540 38.45 -27.47 59.32
N GLU A 541 37.22 -26.98 59.51
CA GLU A 541 35.99 -27.78 59.37
C GLU A 541 35.80 -28.31 57.94
N CYS A 542 36.08 -27.47 56.94
CA CYS A 542 35.97 -27.87 55.54
C CYS A 542 37.06 -28.86 55.11
N GLN A 543 38.24 -28.84 55.75
CA GLN A 543 39.34 -29.79 55.48
C GLN A 543 39.14 -31.15 56.17
N LYS A 544 38.46 -31.21 57.33
CA LYS A 544 38.19 -32.46 58.07
C LYS A 544 37.03 -33.30 57.51
N LYS A 545 36.26 -32.74 56.57
CA LYS A 545 35.08 -33.39 55.98
C LYS A 545 35.40 -34.30 54.78
N ASP A 546 36.68 -34.41 54.41
CA ASP A 546 37.21 -35.47 53.55
C ASP A 546 37.79 -36.59 54.42
#